data_AF-A0A8I1ZP37-F1
#
_entry.id   AF-A0A8I1ZP37-F1
#
_cell.length_a   1.000
_cell.length_b   1.000
_cell.length_c   1.000
_cell.angle_alpha   90.00
_cell.angle_beta   90.00
_cell.angle_gamma   90.00
#
_symmetry.space_group_name_H-M   'P 1'
#
loop_
_entity.id
_entity.type
_entity.pdbx_description
1 polymer ?
#
loop_
_entity_poly.entity_id
_entity_poly.type
_entity_poly.pdbx_seq_one_letter_code
_entity_poly.pdbx_strand_id
1 'polypeptide(L)'
;MPFADADRRIAELKELYPGKFLKHEEIFRNIRRGDRIFVGTGCSEPRHLVKAFMEHARAHPKAFFDAELSHLLALGLTPHSFEAFRPNFRQNFFYVADSTRDAVNSGQADYTPIALSQVPRLIRRRLIPIDVAFIQVSPPGENGFLSLGISVDIMKEAIRNCPLVIAQVNARMPFSHGESLIDPEEVDFFIHHDEGLLEYVIPGGGDAVSRIGTLVARIIPDGSTIQVGYGRVPNAVLSALHGKKHLGVHTELLGSGIVDLMRRGVVDNTKKSSDTGRTVASLCLGTSDIYDYVHDNPAFSFMPVDYTNNPAVIAGQTNMVAINTALQIDLTGQATSESIGEEFYSGIGGNTDFMRAVAASPAGRTILVLPSTAQGNGVSRIVPFLSTGAGVTYNRADVHYVVTEYGICYLHGKNIRERAMSLIAIAHPKFRPWLIDEAKRHRLIFPDQAFFPGEQGEYPADLETHRTTRTGLTVFLRPIKISDEALHKEFVYSLSDQSLYMRFLVPRAEVPRRDRQRLVVIDYTRHMAILAIIEHEDREEIVGVARYAVEDDIHRAVLAIVVRDDYQNQGVGSELLDYVTLLARKQGLLGFTGEVFADNRPVLRMLKRFRDRGFDVQRTIGDGVLSLWITFSDAE
;
A
#
# COMPACT_ATOMS: atom_id res chain seq x y z
N MET A 1 26.27 14.11 18.57
CA MET A 1 25.42 13.58 19.67
C MET A 1 24.21 14.48 19.78
N PRO A 2 23.01 13.93 19.97
CA PRO A 2 21.76 14.70 20.06
C PRO A 2 21.86 15.88 21.04
N PHE A 3 22.53 15.72 22.19
CA PHE A 3 22.74 16.84 23.13
C PHE A 3 24.22 17.05 23.42
N ALA A 4 24.77 18.19 23.02
CA ALA A 4 26.14 18.58 23.38
C ALA A 4 26.29 18.90 24.88
N ASP A 5 25.21 19.37 25.52
CA ASP A 5 25.14 19.78 26.93
C ASP A 5 24.33 18.80 27.81
N ALA A 6 24.16 17.54 27.36
CA ALA A 6 23.27 16.57 28.02
C ALA A 6 23.56 16.42 29.51
N ASP A 7 24.84 16.19 29.86
CA ASP A 7 25.29 15.98 31.24
C ASP A 7 24.94 17.15 32.14
N ARG A 8 25.11 18.38 31.65
CA ARG A 8 24.77 19.60 32.39
C ARG A 8 23.26 19.64 32.67
N ARG A 9 22.43 19.44 31.65
CA ARG A 9 20.96 19.52 31.79
C ARG A 9 20.40 18.41 32.68
N ILE A 10 21.02 17.23 32.67
CA ILE A 10 20.65 16.13 33.58
C ILE A 10 21.08 16.44 35.01
N ALA A 11 22.25 17.06 35.21
CA ALA A 11 22.68 17.51 36.53
C ALA A 11 21.74 18.59 37.10
N GLU A 12 21.34 19.57 36.28
CA GLU A 12 20.35 20.60 36.64
C GLU A 12 19.00 19.95 37.00
N LEU A 13 18.54 18.96 36.22
CA LEU A 13 17.31 18.20 36.53
C LEU A 13 17.39 17.48 37.88
N LYS A 14 18.54 16.88 38.20
CA LYS A 14 18.79 16.22 39.51
C LYS A 14 18.81 17.20 40.67
N GLU A 15 19.36 18.39 40.46
CA GLU A 15 19.41 19.45 41.47
C GLU A 15 18.02 20.02 41.75
N LEU A 16 17.20 20.20 40.72
CA LEU A 16 15.83 20.69 40.84
C LEU A 16 14.90 19.65 41.47
N TYR A 17 15.09 18.36 41.18
CA TYR A 17 14.20 17.28 41.61
C TYR A 17 14.92 16.13 42.33
N PRO A 18 15.69 16.36 43.41
CA PRO A 18 16.51 15.33 44.04
C PRO A 18 15.68 14.15 44.57
N GLY A 19 14.45 14.43 45.05
CA GLY A 19 13.52 13.40 45.54
C GLY A 19 12.97 12.47 44.46
N LYS A 20 13.15 12.79 43.17
CA LYS A 20 12.72 11.96 42.04
C LYS A 20 13.81 10.99 41.57
N PHE A 21 15.07 11.15 42.02
CA PHE A 21 16.21 10.28 41.66
C PHE A 21 16.60 9.33 42.80
N LEU A 22 15.66 8.45 43.19
CA LEU A 22 15.86 7.48 44.26
C LEU A 22 16.57 6.20 43.77
N LYS A 23 16.95 5.34 44.72
CA LYS A 23 17.46 4.00 44.39
C LYS A 23 16.35 3.16 43.75
N HIS A 24 16.71 2.27 42.82
CA HIS A 24 15.74 1.40 42.11
C HIS A 24 14.79 0.66 43.05
N GLU A 25 15.30 0.13 44.17
CA GLU A 25 14.47 -0.57 45.16
C GLU A 25 13.40 0.33 45.79
N GLU A 26 13.72 1.60 46.05
CA GLU A 26 12.77 2.57 46.61
C GLU A 26 11.72 2.98 45.56
N ILE A 27 12.13 3.12 44.30
CA ILE A 27 11.23 3.41 43.17
C ILE A 27 10.23 2.26 42.99
N PHE A 28 10.71 1.03 42.84
CA PHE A 28 9.86 -0.12 42.49
C PHE A 28 8.94 -0.59 43.61
N ARG A 29 9.20 -0.21 44.88
CA ARG A 29 8.27 -0.45 46.00
C ARG A 29 6.93 0.28 45.87
N ASN A 30 6.84 1.30 45.00
CA ASN A 30 5.59 2.02 44.74
C ASN A 30 4.67 1.27 43.78
N ILE A 31 5.17 0.24 43.08
CA ILE A 31 4.39 -0.62 42.20
C ILE A 31 3.71 -1.71 43.05
N ARG A 32 2.40 -1.87 42.89
CA ARG A 32 1.56 -2.77 43.68
C ARG A 32 1.24 -4.05 42.89
N ARG A 33 0.70 -5.02 43.62
CA ARG A 33 0.15 -6.25 43.02
C ARG A 33 -1.11 -5.92 42.24
N GLY A 34 -1.28 -6.54 41.08
CA GLY A 34 -2.40 -6.28 40.18
C GLY A 34 -2.28 -5.02 39.33
N ASP A 35 -1.19 -4.24 39.46
CA ASP A 35 -1.00 -3.03 38.67
C ASP A 35 -0.88 -3.36 37.18
N ARG A 36 -1.44 -2.48 36.35
CA ARG A 36 -1.30 -2.50 34.90
C ARG A 36 -0.23 -1.51 34.49
N ILE A 37 0.89 -2.05 34.04
CA ILE A 37 2.10 -1.31 33.71
C ILE A 37 2.16 -1.16 32.19
N PHE A 38 2.03 0.06 31.71
CA PHE A 38 2.30 0.40 30.32
C PHE A 38 3.81 0.57 30.10
N VAL A 39 4.35 -0.06 29.06
CA VAL A 39 5.75 0.08 28.67
C VAL A 39 5.86 0.81 27.34
N GLY A 40 6.74 1.81 27.30
CA GLY A 40 7.00 2.63 26.11
C GLY A 40 7.23 1.81 24.83
N THR A 41 6.73 2.34 23.73
CA THR A 41 6.53 1.71 22.43
C THR A 41 7.79 1.66 21.56
N GLY A 42 7.97 0.56 20.85
CA GLY A 42 8.82 0.46 19.67
C GLY A 42 10.28 0.75 19.99
N CYS A 43 10.88 1.66 19.21
CA CYS A 43 12.29 2.00 19.38
C CYS A 43 12.58 2.89 20.60
N SER A 44 11.54 3.43 21.23
CA SER A 44 11.64 4.23 22.47
C SER A 44 11.51 3.42 23.75
N GLU A 45 11.37 2.09 23.65
CA GLU A 45 11.24 1.19 24.80
C GLU A 45 12.35 1.46 25.86
N PRO A 46 12.02 1.74 27.14
CA PRO A 46 12.99 2.08 28.18
C PRO A 46 13.70 0.82 28.69
N ARG A 47 14.65 0.32 27.89
CA ARG A 47 15.28 -1.00 28.08
C ARG A 47 15.98 -1.15 29.42
N HIS A 48 16.79 -0.17 29.83
CA HIS A 48 17.46 -0.23 31.12
C HIS A 48 16.46 -0.23 32.28
N LEU A 49 15.43 0.62 32.23
CA LEU A 49 14.37 0.64 33.24
C LEU A 49 13.65 -0.70 33.34
N VAL A 50 13.22 -1.28 32.20
CA VAL A 50 12.56 -2.59 32.22
C VAL A 50 13.51 -3.64 32.76
N LYS A 51 14.77 -3.66 32.32
CA LYS A 51 15.77 -4.62 32.83
C LYS A 51 15.93 -4.52 34.36
N ALA A 52 16.08 -3.30 34.88
CA ALA A 52 16.20 -3.06 36.31
C ALA A 52 14.94 -3.51 37.09
N PHE A 53 13.75 -3.27 36.53
CA PHE A 53 12.50 -3.74 37.10
C PHE A 53 12.43 -5.27 37.14
N MET A 54 12.81 -5.94 36.05
CA MET A 54 12.82 -7.41 35.99
C MET A 54 13.86 -8.03 36.94
N GLU A 55 15.02 -7.41 37.10
CA GLU A 55 16.01 -7.82 38.10
C GLU A 55 15.46 -7.67 39.53
N HIS A 56 14.77 -6.57 39.81
CA HIS A 56 14.11 -6.36 41.10
C HIS A 56 13.00 -7.40 41.36
N ALA A 57 12.17 -7.70 40.35
CA ALA A 57 11.15 -8.74 40.43
C ALA A 57 11.75 -10.14 40.67
N ARG A 58 12.90 -10.45 40.07
CA ARG A 58 13.61 -11.72 40.31
C ARG A 58 14.15 -11.83 41.73
N ALA A 59 14.69 -10.73 42.27
CA ALA A 59 15.16 -10.68 43.65
C ALA A 59 13.99 -10.71 44.66
N HIS A 60 12.82 -10.20 44.27
CA HIS A 60 11.64 -10.09 45.12
C HIS A 60 10.40 -10.70 44.44
N PRO A 61 10.35 -12.02 44.20
CA PRO A 61 9.29 -12.65 43.42
C PRO A 61 7.89 -12.56 44.05
N LYS A 62 7.79 -12.13 45.32
CA LYS A 62 6.51 -11.89 46.03
C LYS A 62 6.07 -10.43 46.02
N ALA A 63 6.88 -9.52 45.47
CA ALA A 63 6.54 -8.10 45.36
C ALA A 63 5.47 -7.88 44.28
N PHE A 64 5.56 -8.62 43.17
CA PHE A 64 4.66 -8.53 42.04
C PHE A 64 3.85 -9.82 41.89
N PHE A 65 2.54 -9.71 41.84
CA PHE A 65 1.64 -10.83 41.59
C PHE A 65 0.43 -10.31 40.81
N ASP A 66 -0.02 -11.08 39.81
CA ASP A 66 -1.13 -10.74 38.91
C ASP A 66 -1.02 -9.36 38.23
N ALA A 67 0.20 -8.82 38.08
CA ALA A 67 0.39 -7.56 37.37
C ALA A 67 0.29 -7.78 35.84
N GLU A 68 -0.13 -6.76 35.11
CA GLU A 68 -0.21 -6.79 33.65
C GLU A 68 0.88 -5.90 33.05
N LEU A 69 1.56 -6.39 32.01
CA LEU A 69 2.45 -5.58 31.17
C LEU A 69 1.77 -5.32 29.82
N SER A 70 1.33 -4.08 29.63
CA SER A 70 0.65 -3.63 28.42
C SER A 70 1.63 -2.98 27.45
N HIS A 71 1.61 -3.42 26.19
CA HIS A 71 2.50 -2.94 25.14
C HIS A 71 1.70 -2.56 23.89
N LEU A 72 2.06 -1.43 23.28
CA LEU A 72 1.61 -1.14 21.91
C LEU A 72 2.39 -1.99 20.90
N LEU A 73 3.70 -1.73 20.78
CA LEU A 73 4.63 -2.47 19.93
C LEU A 73 5.88 -2.80 20.74
N ALA A 74 6.16 -4.08 20.98
CA ALA A 74 7.36 -4.52 21.70
C ALA A 74 8.43 -4.99 20.72
N LEU A 75 9.63 -4.40 20.77
CA LEU A 75 10.76 -4.75 19.89
C LEU A 75 11.98 -5.26 20.67
N GLY A 76 12.24 -4.72 21.86
CA GLY A 76 13.40 -5.07 22.68
C GLY A 76 13.15 -6.26 23.60
N LEU A 77 11.92 -6.42 24.06
CA LEU A 77 11.50 -7.49 24.95
C LEU A 77 10.95 -8.70 24.19
N THR A 78 11.56 -9.87 24.38
CA THR A 78 11.03 -11.14 23.87
C THR A 78 10.23 -11.85 24.96
N PRO A 79 9.12 -12.54 24.64
CA PRO A 79 8.36 -13.34 25.60
C PRO A 79 9.19 -14.43 26.30
N HIS A 80 10.24 -14.95 25.66
CA HIS A 80 11.19 -15.85 26.32
C HIS A 80 11.87 -15.21 27.55
N SER A 81 12.06 -13.89 27.52
CA SER A 81 12.58 -13.13 28.66
C SER A 81 11.59 -13.10 29.85
N PHE A 82 10.31 -13.39 29.59
CA PHE A 82 9.22 -13.36 30.56
C PHE A 82 8.77 -14.73 31.07
N GLU A 83 9.28 -15.84 30.50
CA GLU A 83 8.86 -17.19 30.92
C GLU A 83 9.09 -17.45 32.41
N ALA A 84 10.22 -16.98 32.95
CA ALA A 84 10.54 -17.07 34.38
C ALA A 84 9.65 -16.19 35.28
N PHE A 85 8.91 -15.26 34.69
CA PHE A 85 8.09 -14.27 35.38
C PHE A 85 6.58 -14.45 35.13
N ARG A 86 6.14 -15.57 34.51
CA ARG A 86 4.71 -15.88 34.35
C ARG A 86 3.89 -15.81 35.65
N PRO A 87 4.40 -16.19 36.84
CA PRO A 87 3.66 -16.02 38.08
C PRO A 87 3.50 -14.56 38.52
N ASN A 88 4.32 -13.65 37.98
CA ASN A 88 4.36 -12.25 38.35
C ASN A 88 3.56 -11.37 37.38
N PHE A 89 3.68 -11.66 36.08
CA PHE A 89 3.19 -10.81 35.01
C PHE A 89 2.41 -11.58 33.96
N ARG A 90 1.31 -10.99 33.49
CA ARG A 90 0.65 -11.34 32.24
C ARG A 90 0.92 -10.25 31.21
N GLN A 91 1.32 -10.63 30.00
CA GLN A 91 1.56 -9.65 28.93
C GLN A 91 0.29 -9.46 28.10
N ASN A 92 0.03 -8.23 27.71
CA ASN A 92 -1.07 -7.85 26.82
C ASN A 92 -0.54 -6.94 25.71
N PHE A 93 -0.85 -7.27 24.46
CA PHE A 93 -0.36 -6.56 23.29
C PHE A 93 -1.51 -5.93 22.50
N PHE A 94 -1.39 -4.65 22.14
CA PHE A 94 -2.27 -4.01 21.15
C PHE A 94 -1.84 -4.31 19.71
N TYR A 95 -0.61 -4.77 19.52
CA TYR A 95 -0.06 -5.21 18.25
C TYR A 95 0.88 -6.40 18.44
N VAL A 96 0.65 -7.50 17.71
CA VAL A 96 1.53 -8.67 17.74
C VAL A 96 2.73 -8.45 16.81
N ALA A 97 3.94 -8.69 17.31
CA ALA A 97 5.17 -8.61 16.53
C ALA A 97 5.75 -10.01 16.31
N ASP A 98 6.74 -10.15 15.43
CA ASP A 98 7.44 -11.43 15.21
C ASP A 98 7.96 -12.02 16.52
N SER A 99 8.46 -11.17 17.43
CA SER A 99 8.96 -11.59 18.74
C SER A 99 7.86 -12.06 19.69
N THR A 100 6.62 -11.58 19.56
CA THR A 100 5.53 -11.85 20.52
C THR A 100 4.48 -12.85 20.02
N ARG A 101 4.54 -13.21 18.73
CA ARG A 101 3.59 -14.09 18.04
C ARG A 101 3.38 -15.43 18.73
N ASP A 102 4.46 -16.13 19.07
CA ASP A 102 4.37 -17.47 19.67
C ASP A 102 3.70 -17.44 21.04
N ALA A 103 3.96 -16.41 21.84
CA ALA A 103 3.38 -16.28 23.18
C ALA A 103 1.87 -16.02 23.14
N VAL A 104 1.41 -15.19 22.20
CA VAL A 104 -0.02 -14.92 22.02
C VAL A 104 -0.73 -16.19 21.52
N ASN A 105 -0.21 -16.83 20.47
CA ASN A 105 -0.86 -17.99 19.86
C ASN A 105 -0.80 -19.26 20.71
N SER A 106 0.11 -19.35 21.68
CA SER A 106 0.15 -20.42 22.68
C SER A 106 -0.64 -20.11 23.97
N GLY A 107 -1.33 -18.96 24.03
CA GLY A 107 -2.14 -18.54 25.18
C GLY A 107 -1.35 -18.02 26.39
N GLN A 108 -0.03 -17.81 26.23
CA GLN A 108 0.85 -17.30 27.28
C GLN A 108 0.74 -15.78 27.46
N ALA A 109 0.29 -15.08 26.42
CA ALA A 109 0.03 -13.64 26.43
C ALA A 109 -1.33 -13.34 25.78
N ASP A 110 -1.85 -12.14 26.02
CA ASP A 110 -3.09 -11.64 25.44
C ASP A 110 -2.84 -10.74 24.24
N TYR A 111 -3.81 -10.73 23.34
CA TYR A 111 -3.92 -9.76 22.25
C TYR A 111 -5.23 -9.00 22.40
N THR A 112 -5.15 -7.67 22.49
CA THR A 112 -6.32 -6.78 22.54
C THR A 112 -6.59 -6.18 21.16
N PRO A 113 -7.58 -6.69 20.39
CA PRO A 113 -7.88 -6.18 19.06
C PRO A 113 -8.62 -4.84 19.14
N ILE A 114 -7.95 -3.78 18.71
CA ILE A 114 -8.55 -2.44 18.70
C ILE A 114 -7.90 -1.55 17.62
N ALA A 115 -8.68 -0.65 17.03
CA ALA A 115 -8.16 0.41 16.18
C ALA A 115 -7.34 1.41 17.02
N LEU A 116 -6.12 1.71 16.58
CA LEU A 116 -5.16 2.41 17.42
C LEU A 116 -5.63 3.83 17.82
N SER A 117 -6.38 4.51 16.94
CA SER A 117 -7.01 5.80 17.22
C SER A 117 -7.94 5.82 18.46
N GLN A 118 -8.47 4.66 18.87
CA GLN A 118 -9.44 4.55 19.97
C GLN A 118 -8.79 4.33 21.33
N VAL A 119 -7.56 3.80 21.37
CA VAL A 119 -6.88 3.43 22.62
C VAL A 119 -6.76 4.63 23.58
N PRO A 120 -6.33 5.85 23.16
CA PRO A 120 -6.28 7.02 24.03
C PRO A 120 -7.61 7.32 24.73
N ARG A 121 -8.73 7.22 24.01
CA ARG A 121 -10.06 7.46 24.59
C ARG A 121 -10.45 6.40 25.62
N LEU A 122 -10.07 5.13 25.42
CA LEU A 122 -10.36 4.07 26.37
C LEU A 122 -9.51 4.18 27.65
N ILE A 123 -8.27 4.66 27.52
CA ILE A 123 -7.42 5.01 28.68
C ILE A 123 -8.06 6.14 29.48
N ARG A 124 -8.46 7.25 28.82
CA ARG A 124 -9.15 8.38 29.49
C ARG A 124 -10.43 7.96 30.21
N ARG A 125 -11.16 6.98 29.67
CA ARG A 125 -12.39 6.42 30.27
C ARG A 125 -12.12 5.32 31.30
N ARG A 126 -10.85 4.94 31.53
CA ARG A 126 -10.44 3.82 32.37
C ARG A 126 -11.09 2.48 32.00
N LEU A 127 -11.46 2.30 30.73
CA LEU A 127 -11.82 0.98 30.18
C LEU A 127 -10.56 0.15 29.90
N ILE A 128 -9.47 0.83 29.59
CA ILE A 128 -8.11 0.30 29.63
C ILE A 128 -7.36 1.11 30.70
N PRO A 129 -7.50 0.79 31.99
CA PRO A 129 -6.78 1.49 33.04
C PRO A 129 -5.27 1.18 32.96
N ILE A 130 -4.47 2.19 33.30
CA ILE A 130 -3.02 2.11 33.41
C ILE A 130 -2.68 2.64 34.80
N ASP A 131 -1.97 1.84 35.59
CA ASP A 131 -1.60 2.18 36.96
C ASP A 131 -0.15 2.71 37.02
N VAL A 132 0.70 2.21 36.13
CA VAL A 132 2.11 2.61 36.04
C VAL A 132 2.50 2.83 34.58
N ALA A 133 3.26 3.87 34.29
CA ALA A 133 3.83 4.12 32.97
C ALA A 133 5.37 4.10 33.03
N PHE A 134 5.98 3.18 32.29
CA PHE A 134 7.43 3.15 32.04
C PHE A 134 7.70 3.82 30.69
N ILE A 135 8.38 4.96 30.73
CA ILE A 135 8.68 5.74 29.53
C ILE A 135 10.18 6.01 29.42
N GLN A 136 10.61 6.40 28.21
CA GLN A 136 11.95 6.91 27.97
C GLN A 136 11.85 8.34 27.46
N VAL A 137 12.72 9.22 27.95
CA VAL A 137 12.70 10.64 27.59
C VAL A 137 14.11 11.16 27.31
N SER A 138 14.18 12.22 26.52
CA SER A 138 15.38 13.03 26.39
C SER A 138 15.70 13.79 27.68
N PRO A 139 16.93 14.31 27.84
CA PRO A 139 17.19 15.41 28.76
C PRO A 139 16.28 16.61 28.47
N PRO A 140 16.13 17.54 29.43
CA PRO A 140 15.39 18.77 29.19
C PRO A 140 15.90 19.56 27.98
N GLY A 141 14.98 20.14 27.21
CA GLY A 141 15.24 21.14 26.19
C GLY A 141 15.62 22.49 26.81
N GLU A 142 15.85 23.51 25.97
CA GLU A 142 16.15 24.87 26.46
C GLU A 142 14.97 25.50 27.23
N ASN A 143 13.76 25.05 26.95
CA ASN A 143 12.54 25.47 27.60
C ASN A 143 12.24 24.72 28.92
N GLY A 144 13.14 23.83 29.37
CA GLY A 144 13.00 23.04 30.59
C GLY A 144 12.11 21.80 30.46
N PHE A 145 11.43 21.60 29.33
CA PHE A 145 10.60 20.42 29.08
C PHE A 145 11.45 19.22 28.66
N LEU A 146 11.04 18.03 29.08
CA LEU A 146 11.52 16.75 28.54
C LEU A 146 10.82 16.48 27.20
N SER A 147 11.32 15.50 26.43
CA SER A 147 10.64 15.00 25.22
C SER A 147 10.53 13.48 25.25
N LEU A 148 9.37 12.94 24.86
CA LEU A 148 9.17 11.52 24.54
C LEU A 148 10.01 11.07 23.32
N GLY A 149 10.58 12.01 22.58
CA GLY A 149 11.42 11.74 21.43
C GLY A 149 10.67 11.03 20.31
N ILE A 150 11.13 9.84 19.95
CA ILE A 150 10.72 9.17 18.71
C ILE A 150 9.37 8.43 18.80
N SER A 151 8.65 8.48 19.91
CA SER A 151 7.35 7.79 20.05
C SER A 151 6.44 8.53 21.03
N VAL A 152 5.32 9.06 20.53
CA VAL A 152 4.30 9.74 21.35
C VAL A 152 3.08 8.84 21.52
N ASP A 153 2.59 8.32 20.41
CA ASP A 153 1.53 7.32 20.32
C ASP A 153 0.39 7.41 21.36
N ILE A 154 0.27 6.42 22.24
CA ILE A 154 -0.67 6.38 23.35
C ILE A 154 0.00 6.79 24.67
N MET A 155 1.31 7.02 24.67
CA MET A 155 2.07 7.32 25.89
C MET A 155 1.58 8.58 26.59
N LYS A 156 1.22 9.63 25.83
CA LYS A 156 0.76 10.89 26.42
C LYS A 156 -0.51 10.66 27.24
N GLU A 157 -1.42 9.81 26.77
CA GLU A 157 -2.61 9.40 27.51
C GLU A 157 -2.28 8.46 28.67
N ALA A 158 -1.31 7.56 28.53
CA ALA A 158 -0.85 6.73 29.63
C ALA A 158 -0.34 7.59 30.80
N ILE A 159 0.56 8.55 30.51
CA ILE A 159 1.15 9.47 31.49
C ILE A 159 0.06 10.29 32.19
N ARG A 160 -0.86 10.90 31.43
CA ARG A 160 -1.91 11.77 31.98
C ARG A 160 -2.93 11.04 32.85
N ASN A 161 -3.04 9.71 32.75
CA ASN A 161 -4.10 8.93 33.39
C ASN A 161 -3.61 7.86 34.37
N CYS A 162 -2.30 7.65 34.51
CA CYS A 162 -1.74 6.74 35.50
C CYS A 162 -1.35 7.46 36.80
N PRO A 163 -1.46 6.80 37.97
CA PRO A 163 -0.97 7.32 39.24
C PRO A 163 0.56 7.36 39.39
N LEU A 164 1.32 6.62 38.59
CA LEU A 164 2.77 6.49 38.73
C LEU A 164 3.48 6.51 37.37
N VAL A 165 4.38 7.48 37.17
CA VAL A 165 5.21 7.62 35.97
C VAL A 165 6.68 7.46 36.34
N ILE A 166 7.34 6.47 35.76
CA ILE A 166 8.77 6.22 35.94
C ILE A 166 9.46 6.39 34.59
N ALA A 167 10.35 7.37 34.49
CA ALA A 167 11.00 7.74 33.24
C ALA A 167 12.50 7.38 33.26
N GLN A 168 12.94 6.70 32.21
CA GLN A 168 14.36 6.60 31.89
C GLN A 168 14.79 7.85 31.14
N VAL A 169 15.70 8.64 31.71
CA VAL A 169 16.34 9.77 31.03
C VAL A 169 17.55 9.24 30.26
N ASN A 170 17.58 9.45 28.94
CA ASN A 170 18.64 8.99 28.05
C ASN A 170 19.09 10.13 27.12
N ALA A 171 20.34 10.54 27.20
CA ALA A 171 20.95 11.58 26.35
C ALA A 171 20.96 11.23 24.85
N ARG A 172 20.74 9.96 24.50
CA ARG A 172 20.60 9.49 23.12
C ARG A 172 19.18 9.58 22.57
N MET A 173 18.17 9.83 23.42
CA MET A 173 16.80 10.06 22.95
C MET A 173 16.70 11.41 22.24
N PRO A 174 16.24 11.49 20.98
CA PRO A 174 16.04 12.76 20.29
C PRO A 174 15.07 13.67 21.03
N PHE A 175 15.30 14.98 20.97
CA PHE A 175 14.29 15.95 21.32
C PHE A 175 13.38 16.11 20.11
N SER A 176 12.14 15.63 20.16
CA SER A 176 11.19 15.85 19.06
C SER A 176 10.24 16.99 19.42
N HIS A 177 9.71 17.69 18.40
CA HIS A 177 8.64 18.67 18.57
C HIS A 177 7.26 18.04 18.36
N GLY A 178 6.20 18.79 18.68
CA GLY A 178 4.81 18.35 18.65
C GLY A 178 4.27 18.16 20.06
N GLU A 179 3.42 17.15 20.25
CA GLU A 179 2.84 16.77 21.54
C GLU A 179 3.73 15.78 22.33
N SER A 180 5.03 15.74 22.00
CA SER A 180 6.03 14.91 22.66
C SER A 180 6.57 15.52 23.96
N LEU A 181 6.33 16.80 24.22
CA LEU A 181 6.88 17.52 25.38
C LEU A 181 6.24 17.02 26.68
N ILE A 182 7.05 16.85 27.73
CA ILE A 182 6.61 16.44 29.07
C ILE A 182 7.18 17.42 30.10
N ASP A 183 6.33 17.90 30.99
CA ASP A 183 6.78 18.66 32.16
C ASP A 183 7.47 17.70 33.15
N PRO A 184 8.70 17.99 33.64
CA PRO A 184 9.33 17.21 34.69
C PRO A 184 8.45 16.96 35.93
N GLU A 185 7.46 17.81 36.19
CA GLU A 185 6.47 17.62 37.26
C GLU A 185 5.55 16.42 37.02
N GLU A 186 5.25 16.08 35.75
CA GLU A 186 4.42 14.93 35.36
C GLU A 186 5.10 13.57 35.62
N VAL A 187 6.39 13.54 35.96
CA VAL A 187 7.16 12.31 36.23
C VAL A 187 7.38 12.12 37.73
N ASP A 188 7.05 10.96 38.29
CA ASP A 188 7.26 10.69 39.72
C ASP A 188 8.72 10.32 40.03
N PHE A 189 9.31 9.45 39.21
CA PHE A 189 10.70 9.00 39.40
C PHE A 189 11.49 8.96 38.10
N PHE A 190 12.76 9.37 38.20
CA PHE A 190 13.72 9.32 37.13
C PHE A 190 14.80 8.28 37.37
N ILE A 191 15.15 7.54 36.32
CA ILE A 191 16.35 6.70 36.25
C ILE A 191 17.21 7.24 35.10
N HIS A 192 18.39 7.76 35.42
CA HIS A 192 19.32 8.22 34.39
C HIS A 192 20.16 7.05 33.87
N HIS A 193 20.04 6.74 32.58
CA HIS A 193 20.89 5.76 31.91
C HIS A 193 21.00 6.05 30.41
N ASP A 194 22.23 6.26 29.95
CA ASP A 194 22.51 6.44 28.53
C ASP A 194 22.77 5.11 27.85
N GLU A 195 21.98 4.82 26.83
CA GLU A 195 22.15 3.66 25.96
C GLU A 195 21.75 4.01 24.52
N GLY A 196 22.26 3.25 23.54
CA GLY A 196 21.79 3.38 22.17
C GLY A 196 20.32 2.97 22.07
N LEU A 197 19.51 3.76 21.38
CA LEU A 197 18.13 3.40 21.09
C LEU A 197 18.07 2.13 20.25
N LEU A 198 16.95 1.40 20.32
CA LEU A 198 16.72 0.27 19.44
C LEU A 198 16.68 0.75 18.00
N GLU A 199 17.40 0.04 17.13
CA GLU A 199 17.37 0.29 15.70
C GLU A 199 16.51 -0.74 14.99
N TYR A 200 15.79 -0.29 13.98
CA TYR A 200 14.99 -1.14 13.11
C TYR A 200 15.44 -0.94 11.66
N VAL A 201 16.03 -1.98 11.08
CA VAL A 201 16.51 -1.97 9.69
C VAL A 201 15.55 -2.77 8.83
N ILE A 202 14.98 -2.11 7.82
CA ILE A 202 14.15 -2.78 6.83
C ILE A 202 15.07 -3.44 5.80
N PRO A 203 15.02 -4.78 5.63
CA PRO A 203 15.81 -5.44 4.60
C PRO A 203 15.41 -4.97 3.21
N GLY A 204 16.37 -4.99 2.27
CA GLY A 204 16.10 -4.74 0.86
C GLY A 204 15.04 -5.68 0.28
N GLY A 205 14.35 -5.21 -0.75
CA GLY A 205 13.38 -6.00 -1.52
C GLY A 205 14.04 -6.74 -2.69
N GLY A 206 13.41 -7.82 -3.15
CA GLY A 206 13.72 -8.44 -4.45
C GLY A 206 12.94 -7.79 -5.59
N ASP A 207 13.13 -8.29 -6.81
CA ASP A 207 12.54 -7.73 -8.04
C ASP A 207 11.01 -7.57 -7.98
N ALA A 208 10.31 -8.57 -7.44
CA ALA A 208 8.86 -8.51 -7.26
C ALA A 208 8.42 -7.32 -6.39
N VAL A 209 9.16 -7.07 -5.29
CA VAL A 209 8.89 -5.97 -4.36
C VAL A 209 9.21 -4.62 -5.00
N SER A 210 10.32 -4.53 -5.74
CA SER A 210 10.68 -3.31 -6.49
C SER A 210 9.64 -2.96 -7.55
N ARG A 211 9.16 -3.97 -8.28
CA ARG A 211 8.10 -3.82 -9.29
C ARG A 211 6.79 -3.32 -8.69
N ILE A 212 6.39 -3.80 -7.51
CA ILE A 212 5.23 -3.26 -6.77
C ILE A 212 5.44 -1.76 -6.51
N GLY A 213 6.63 -1.37 -6.04
CA GLY A 213 6.96 0.04 -5.80
C GLY A 213 6.78 0.92 -7.05
N THR A 214 7.34 0.49 -8.19
CA THR A 214 7.19 1.21 -9.47
C THR A 214 5.73 1.33 -9.91
N LEU A 215 4.93 0.29 -9.71
CA LEU A 215 3.50 0.30 -10.05
C LEU A 215 2.73 1.28 -9.16
N VAL A 216 2.97 1.24 -7.84
CA VAL A 216 2.31 2.17 -6.90
C VAL A 216 2.66 3.62 -7.21
N ALA A 217 3.90 3.92 -7.58
CA ALA A 217 4.33 5.27 -7.95
C ALA A 217 3.52 5.87 -9.13
N ARG A 218 2.92 5.04 -9.99
CA ARG A 218 2.04 5.50 -11.08
C ARG A 218 0.69 6.02 -10.56
N ILE A 219 0.23 5.53 -9.41
CA ILE A 219 -1.06 5.88 -8.80
C ILE A 219 -0.99 7.21 -8.03
N ILE A 220 0.19 7.57 -7.51
CA ILE A 220 0.34 8.73 -6.60
C ILE A 220 0.62 9.99 -7.42
N PRO A 221 -0.27 11.00 -7.46
CA PRO A 221 0.02 12.27 -8.12
C PRO A 221 1.00 13.13 -7.31
N ASP A 222 1.68 14.06 -7.99
CA ASP A 222 2.45 15.12 -7.31
C ASP A 222 1.52 15.94 -6.39
N GLY A 223 2.05 16.44 -5.28
CA GLY A 223 1.25 17.18 -4.30
C GLY A 223 0.43 16.32 -3.33
N SER A 224 0.47 14.98 -3.45
CA SER A 224 -0.25 14.08 -2.54
C SER A 224 0.27 14.15 -1.10
N THR A 225 -0.62 14.00 -0.13
CA THR A 225 -0.23 13.71 1.25
C THR A 225 -0.22 12.20 1.46
N ILE A 226 0.89 11.63 1.93
CA ILE A 226 1.06 10.18 2.03
C ILE A 226 1.07 9.71 3.49
N GLN A 227 0.37 8.60 3.71
CA GLN A 227 0.63 7.65 4.80
C GLN A 227 1.16 6.37 4.18
N VAL A 228 2.24 5.83 4.75
CA VAL A 228 2.86 4.60 4.27
C VAL A 228 3.15 3.71 5.47
N GLY A 229 2.70 2.46 5.42
CA GLY A 229 3.02 1.47 6.44
C GLY A 229 4.51 1.13 6.49
N TYR A 230 4.90 0.20 7.34
CA TYR A 230 6.30 -0.23 7.47
C TYR A 230 6.56 -1.61 6.82
N GLY A 231 7.82 -1.91 6.53
CA GLY A 231 8.25 -3.20 5.98
C GLY A 231 8.78 -3.11 4.55
N ARG A 232 9.11 -4.27 3.98
CA ARG A 232 9.85 -4.35 2.70
C ARG A 232 9.10 -3.73 1.52
N VAL A 233 7.80 -3.99 1.41
CA VAL A 233 6.98 -3.50 0.29
C VAL A 233 6.72 -1.99 0.40
N PRO A 234 6.25 -1.46 1.55
CA PRO A 234 6.08 -0.01 1.70
C PRO A 234 7.40 0.77 1.51
N ASN A 235 8.54 0.24 1.95
CA ASN A 235 9.83 0.89 1.73
C ASN A 235 10.25 0.93 0.25
N ALA A 236 9.94 -0.12 -0.52
CA ALA A 236 10.16 -0.12 -1.97
C ALA A 236 9.22 0.86 -2.70
N VAL A 237 7.99 1.04 -2.23
CA VAL A 237 7.11 2.11 -2.70
C VAL A 237 7.77 3.47 -2.50
N LEU A 238 8.20 3.80 -1.28
CA LEU A 238 8.88 5.07 -0.98
C LEU A 238 10.09 5.30 -1.89
N SER A 239 10.90 4.26 -2.12
CA SER A 239 12.06 4.32 -3.03
C SER A 239 11.68 4.66 -4.48
N ALA A 240 10.52 4.20 -4.94
CA ALA A 240 10.00 4.48 -6.27
C ALA A 240 9.40 5.89 -6.43
N LEU A 241 9.23 6.65 -5.34
CA LEU A 241 8.68 8.02 -5.38
C LEU A 241 9.73 9.12 -5.62
N HIS A 242 11.00 8.76 -5.87
CA HIS A 242 12.09 9.74 -6.03
C HIS A 242 11.87 10.79 -7.14
N GLY A 243 11.01 10.52 -8.13
CA GLY A 243 10.67 11.45 -9.20
C GLY A 243 9.45 12.33 -8.93
N LYS A 244 8.75 12.14 -7.80
CA LYS A 244 7.58 12.93 -7.42
C LYS A 244 7.98 14.30 -6.89
N LYS A 245 7.00 15.20 -6.81
CA LYS A 245 7.20 16.57 -6.31
C LYS A 245 6.14 16.96 -5.30
N HIS A 246 6.54 17.79 -4.34
CA HIS A 246 5.67 18.45 -3.37
C HIS A 246 4.84 17.48 -2.53
N LEU A 247 5.39 16.30 -2.22
CA LEU A 247 4.69 15.35 -1.37
C LEU A 247 4.58 15.90 0.06
N GLY A 248 3.45 15.62 0.70
CA GLY A 248 3.23 15.84 2.13
C GLY A 248 3.22 14.52 2.89
N VAL A 249 3.46 14.58 4.20
CA VAL A 249 3.45 13.41 5.09
C VAL A 249 2.54 13.65 6.28
N HIS A 250 1.58 12.75 6.44
CA HIS A 250 0.73 12.58 7.62
C HIS A 250 0.57 11.09 7.85
N THR A 251 1.38 10.52 8.75
CA THR A 251 1.51 9.06 8.90
C THR A 251 1.41 8.67 10.37
N GLU A 252 1.06 7.41 10.66
CA GLU A 252 1.25 6.84 12.00
C GLU A 252 2.76 6.70 12.29
N LEU A 253 3.48 6.12 11.33
CA LEU A 253 4.85 5.66 11.50
C LEU A 253 5.77 6.33 10.50
N LEU A 254 6.84 6.96 11.02
CA LEU A 254 7.95 7.51 10.26
C LEU A 254 9.08 6.48 10.13
N GLY A 255 9.63 6.32 8.93
CA GLY A 255 10.75 5.44 8.68
C GLY A 255 11.76 6.02 7.69
N SER A 256 12.83 5.28 7.43
CA SER A 256 13.97 5.67 6.59
C SER A 256 13.55 6.22 5.22
N GLY A 257 12.66 5.50 4.53
CA GLY A 257 12.24 5.89 3.18
C GLY A 257 11.57 7.27 3.12
N ILE A 258 10.86 7.71 4.16
CA ILE A 258 10.27 9.05 4.21
C ILE A 258 11.36 10.10 4.39
N VAL A 259 12.29 9.88 5.32
CA VAL A 259 13.42 10.77 5.57
C VAL A 259 14.31 10.91 4.33
N ASP A 260 14.53 9.83 3.59
CA ASP A 260 15.27 9.86 2.34
C ASP A 260 14.58 10.70 1.26
N LEU A 261 13.26 10.66 1.17
CA LEU A 261 12.49 11.54 0.27
C LEU A 261 12.55 13.00 0.71
N MET A 262 12.56 13.28 2.02
CA MET A 262 12.75 14.63 2.56
C MET A 262 14.14 15.18 2.23
N ARG A 263 15.21 14.39 2.44
CA ARG A 263 16.59 14.76 2.09
C ARG A 263 16.75 15.08 0.60
N ARG A 264 15.94 14.48 -0.26
CA ARG A 264 15.91 14.72 -1.72
C ARG A 264 15.02 15.90 -2.13
N GLY A 265 14.29 16.52 -1.20
CA GLY A 265 13.33 17.59 -1.49
C GLY A 265 12.06 17.11 -2.21
N VAL A 266 11.81 15.80 -2.24
CA VAL A 266 10.56 15.23 -2.81
C VAL A 266 9.39 15.48 -1.86
N VAL A 267 9.64 15.29 -0.55
CA VAL A 267 8.71 15.65 0.52
C VAL A 267 9.06 17.03 1.04
N ASP A 268 8.15 17.98 0.88
CA ASP A 268 8.29 19.36 1.38
C ASP A 268 7.06 19.83 2.19
N ASN A 269 6.00 19.02 2.23
CA ASN A 269 4.75 19.32 2.95
C ASN A 269 4.03 20.61 2.51
N THR A 270 4.40 21.20 1.37
CA THR A 270 3.87 22.51 0.91
C THR A 270 2.44 22.45 0.37
N LYS A 271 1.96 21.24 0.02
CA LYS A 271 0.62 21.01 -0.55
C LYS A 271 -0.36 20.34 0.42
N LYS A 272 0.04 20.10 1.67
CA LYS A 272 -0.87 19.55 2.70
C LYS A 272 -2.01 20.53 3.00
N SER A 273 -3.20 20.00 3.26
CA SER A 273 -4.40 20.80 3.58
C SER A 273 -4.39 21.31 5.02
N SER A 274 -3.82 20.55 5.95
CA SER A 274 -3.50 20.94 7.32
C SER A 274 -2.06 20.56 7.66
N ASP A 275 -1.49 21.13 8.73
CA ASP A 275 -0.09 20.90 9.11
C ASP A 275 0.90 21.20 7.98
N THR A 276 0.58 22.23 7.19
CA THR A 276 1.38 22.65 6.03
C THR A 276 2.81 22.97 6.45
N GLY A 277 3.78 22.47 5.69
CA GLY A 277 5.21 22.61 5.97
C GLY A 277 5.74 21.67 7.05
N ARG A 278 4.92 20.81 7.67
CA ARG A 278 5.35 19.86 8.70
C ARG A 278 5.08 18.41 8.32
N THR A 279 6.07 17.54 8.56
CA THR A 279 5.93 16.09 8.56
C THR A 279 5.29 15.66 9.87
N VAL A 280 4.11 15.07 9.80
CA VAL A 280 3.36 14.62 10.98
C VAL A 280 3.49 13.10 11.11
N ALA A 281 3.91 12.64 12.29
CA ALA A 281 4.07 11.23 12.63
C ALA A 281 3.65 10.98 14.10
N SER A 282 3.40 9.73 14.48
CA SER A 282 3.15 9.36 15.88
C SER A 282 4.34 8.65 16.53
N LEU A 283 5.04 7.84 15.75
CA LEU A 283 6.27 7.16 16.15
C LEU A 283 7.25 7.06 14.98
N CYS A 284 8.52 6.81 15.28
CA CYS A 284 9.59 6.64 14.31
C CYS A 284 10.33 5.32 14.56
N LEU A 285 10.47 4.50 13.52
CA LEU A 285 11.29 3.29 13.53
C LEU A 285 12.42 3.45 12.50
N GLY A 286 13.67 3.30 12.92
CA GLY A 286 14.79 3.47 12.02
C GLY A 286 16.14 3.21 12.67
N THR A 287 17.17 3.82 12.13
CA THR A 287 18.54 3.78 12.65
C THR A 287 18.88 5.09 13.34
N SER A 288 20.01 5.11 14.06
CA SER A 288 20.59 6.31 14.67
C SER A 288 20.66 7.52 13.74
N ASP A 289 21.02 7.34 12.46
CA ASP A 289 21.03 8.42 11.46
C ASP A 289 19.67 9.14 11.30
N ILE A 290 18.56 8.39 11.39
CA ILE A 290 17.20 8.96 11.31
C ILE A 290 16.85 9.67 12.61
N TYR A 291 17.23 9.08 13.75
CA TYR A 291 17.03 9.67 15.07
C TYR A 291 17.77 11.01 15.21
N ASP A 292 18.99 11.09 14.68
CA ASP A 292 19.75 12.33 14.60
C ASP A 292 19.10 13.35 13.66
N TYR A 293 18.48 12.92 12.55
CA TYR A 293 17.80 13.81 11.61
C TYR A 293 16.51 14.45 12.16
N VAL A 294 15.78 13.72 13.01
CA VAL A 294 14.56 14.22 13.67
C VAL A 294 14.85 15.04 14.93
N HIS A 295 16.05 14.93 15.49
CA HIS A 295 16.45 15.64 16.70
C HIS A 295 16.37 17.16 16.49
N ASP A 296 15.58 17.82 17.33
CA ASP A 296 15.36 19.28 17.40
C ASP A 296 15.07 19.91 16.02
N ASN A 297 14.38 19.15 15.18
CA ASN A 297 14.06 19.55 13.82
C ASN A 297 12.60 20.02 13.72
N PRO A 298 12.33 21.35 13.60
CA PRO A 298 10.98 21.91 13.64
C PRO A 298 10.12 21.55 12.43
N ALA A 299 10.70 20.90 11.40
CA ALA A 299 9.95 20.35 10.28
C ALA A 299 9.13 19.11 10.68
N PHE A 300 9.41 18.50 11.84
CA PHE A 300 8.66 17.34 12.35
C PHE A 300 7.69 17.75 13.46
N SER A 301 6.54 17.09 13.50
CA SER A 301 5.58 17.18 14.59
C SER A 301 5.14 15.77 14.98
N PHE A 302 5.63 15.29 16.12
CA PHE A 302 5.20 14.02 16.69
C PHE A 302 3.93 14.22 17.51
N MET A 303 2.87 13.52 17.14
CA MET A 303 1.51 13.71 17.64
C MET A 303 0.93 12.38 18.15
N PRO A 304 0.02 12.38 19.14
CA PRO A 304 -0.61 11.16 19.61
C PRO A 304 -1.47 10.49 18.52
N VAL A 305 -1.75 9.19 18.70
CA VAL A 305 -2.52 8.41 17.71
C VAL A 305 -3.97 8.86 17.57
N ASP A 306 -4.57 9.48 18.59
CA ASP A 306 -5.91 10.06 18.46
C ASP A 306 -5.93 11.42 17.74
N TYR A 307 -4.78 11.88 17.24
CA TYR A 307 -4.64 12.92 16.21
C TYR A 307 -4.22 12.33 14.86
N THR A 308 -3.09 11.62 14.80
CA THR A 308 -2.53 11.11 13.55
C THR A 308 -3.45 10.11 12.86
N ASN A 309 -4.07 9.22 13.65
CA ASN A 309 -5.00 8.22 13.15
C ASN A 309 -6.46 8.66 13.26
N ASN A 310 -6.72 9.93 13.57
CA ASN A 310 -8.08 10.41 13.72
C ASN A 310 -8.78 10.49 12.35
N PRO A 311 -9.92 9.80 12.14
CA PRO A 311 -10.59 9.81 10.85
C PRO A 311 -10.96 11.20 10.35
N ALA A 312 -11.31 12.14 11.25
CA ALA A 312 -11.66 13.50 10.86
C ALA A 312 -10.43 14.30 10.39
N VAL A 313 -9.28 14.10 11.03
CA VAL A 313 -8.01 14.74 10.64
C VAL A 313 -7.53 14.19 9.29
N ILE A 314 -7.56 12.86 9.12
CA ILE A 314 -7.16 12.20 7.88
C ILE A 314 -8.09 12.60 6.72
N ALA A 315 -9.40 12.57 6.92
CA ALA A 315 -10.38 12.93 5.88
C ALA A 315 -10.31 14.42 5.49
N GLY A 316 -9.77 15.27 6.37
CA GLY A 316 -9.52 16.69 6.09
C GLY A 316 -8.35 16.95 5.14
N GLN A 317 -7.48 15.98 4.89
CA GLN A 317 -6.40 16.09 3.90
C GLN A 317 -6.95 15.81 2.49
N THR A 318 -6.83 16.78 1.57
CA THR A 318 -7.13 16.55 0.14
C THR A 318 -6.00 15.78 -0.52
N ASN A 319 -6.30 14.91 -1.49
CA ASN A 319 -5.32 14.03 -2.14
C ASN A 319 -4.52 13.18 -1.13
N MET A 320 -5.19 12.69 -0.09
CA MET A 320 -4.59 11.79 0.88
C MET A 320 -4.42 10.39 0.26
N VAL A 321 -3.25 9.78 0.44
CA VAL A 321 -2.94 8.45 -0.08
C VAL A 321 -2.52 7.56 1.09
N ALA A 322 -3.27 6.49 1.34
CA ALA A 322 -2.94 5.47 2.35
C ALA A 322 -2.39 4.23 1.66
N ILE A 323 -1.17 3.83 2.02
CA ILE A 323 -0.46 2.69 1.43
C ILE A 323 -0.18 1.64 2.50
N ASN A 324 -0.92 0.54 2.46
CA ASN A 324 -0.87 -0.49 3.49
C ASN A 324 -0.64 -1.88 2.91
N THR A 325 -0.06 -2.78 3.71
CA THR A 325 0.21 -4.17 3.29
C THR A 325 -0.85 -5.11 3.83
N ALA A 326 -1.26 -6.09 3.03
CA ALA A 326 -2.09 -7.23 3.49
C ALA A 326 -1.27 -8.51 3.54
N LEU A 327 -1.62 -9.42 4.46
CA LEU A 327 -1.18 -10.82 4.48
C LEU A 327 -1.84 -11.62 3.36
N GLN A 328 -3.17 -11.51 3.24
CA GLN A 328 -3.97 -12.12 2.18
C GLN A 328 -5.12 -11.20 1.77
N ILE A 329 -5.56 -11.33 0.53
CA ILE A 329 -6.80 -10.72 0.01
C ILE A 329 -7.62 -11.80 -0.68
N ASP A 330 -8.94 -11.80 -0.45
CA ASP A 330 -9.82 -12.71 -1.14
C ASP A 330 -10.43 -12.14 -2.43
N LEU A 331 -11.05 -13.00 -3.25
CA LEU A 331 -11.63 -12.62 -4.54
C LEU A 331 -12.80 -11.63 -4.46
N THR A 332 -13.34 -11.38 -3.27
CA THR A 332 -14.37 -10.36 -3.03
C THR A 332 -13.78 -8.99 -2.68
N GLY A 333 -12.49 -8.95 -2.37
CA GLY A 333 -11.71 -7.76 -2.06
C GLY A 333 -11.62 -7.42 -0.57
N GLN A 334 -12.00 -8.33 0.34
CA GLN A 334 -11.65 -8.18 1.76
C GLN A 334 -10.26 -8.75 2.00
N ALA A 335 -9.54 -8.16 2.94
CA ALA A 335 -8.17 -8.56 3.22
C ALA A 335 -7.89 -8.56 4.72
N THR A 336 -6.86 -9.30 5.09
CA THR A 336 -6.34 -9.33 6.46
C THR A 336 -4.88 -8.90 6.45
N SER A 337 -4.48 -8.13 7.46
CA SER A 337 -3.06 -7.93 7.81
C SER A 337 -2.71 -8.49 9.17
N GLU A 338 -3.70 -8.88 9.98
CA GLU A 338 -3.50 -9.25 11.37
C GLU A 338 -3.38 -10.75 11.63
N SER A 339 -3.92 -11.62 10.77
CA SER A 339 -3.98 -13.06 11.03
C SER A 339 -3.88 -13.91 9.77
N ILE A 340 -3.49 -15.17 9.96
CA ILE A 340 -3.49 -16.22 8.93
C ILE A 340 -4.31 -17.38 9.47
N GLY A 341 -5.58 -17.44 9.09
CA GLY A 341 -6.52 -18.36 9.73
C GLY A 341 -6.65 -18.02 11.22
N GLU A 342 -6.48 -19.01 12.08
CA GLU A 342 -6.59 -18.86 13.54
C GLU A 342 -5.35 -18.26 14.20
N GLU A 343 -4.25 -18.07 13.45
CA GLU A 343 -3.00 -17.54 13.99
C GLU A 343 -2.97 -16.00 13.92
N PHE A 344 -2.83 -15.34 15.07
CA PHE A 344 -2.59 -13.90 15.16
C PHE A 344 -1.15 -13.59 14.75
N TYR A 345 -1.00 -13.00 13.57
CA TYR A 345 0.30 -12.70 12.98
C TYR A 345 0.80 -11.30 13.35
N SER A 346 -0.11 -10.32 13.35
CA SER A 346 0.17 -8.93 13.74
C SER A 346 -0.98 -8.31 14.54
N GLY A 347 -1.41 -7.08 14.24
CA GLY A 347 -2.61 -6.50 14.81
C GLY A 347 -3.33 -5.55 13.86
N ILE A 348 -4.55 -5.16 14.24
CA ILE A 348 -5.35 -4.16 13.51
C ILE A 348 -4.53 -2.88 13.24
N GLY A 349 -3.86 -2.34 14.28
CA GLY A 349 -3.07 -1.11 14.21
C GLY A 349 -3.89 0.10 13.73
N GLY A 350 -3.21 1.08 13.14
CA GLY A 350 -3.84 2.22 12.50
C GLY A 350 -4.20 2.06 11.02
N ASN A 351 -3.80 0.95 10.40
CA ASN A 351 -4.00 0.77 8.96
C ASN A 351 -5.50 0.90 8.60
N THR A 352 -6.38 0.37 9.45
CA THR A 352 -7.84 0.47 9.27
C THR A 352 -8.35 1.91 9.41
N ASP A 353 -7.79 2.69 10.35
CA ASP A 353 -8.14 4.10 10.54
C ASP A 353 -7.85 4.89 9.27
N PHE A 354 -6.66 4.73 8.70
CA PHE A 354 -6.25 5.37 7.45
C PHE A 354 -7.08 4.91 6.25
N MET A 355 -7.25 3.61 6.05
CA MET A 355 -7.99 3.09 4.90
C MET A 355 -9.43 3.62 4.88
N ARG A 356 -10.14 3.56 6.01
CA ARG A 356 -11.53 4.04 6.08
C ARG A 356 -11.61 5.56 5.88
N ALA A 357 -10.73 6.33 6.53
CA ALA A 357 -10.79 7.78 6.47
C ALA A 357 -10.38 8.33 5.10
N VAL A 358 -9.36 7.74 4.47
CA VAL A 358 -8.91 8.12 3.12
C VAL A 358 -9.94 7.77 2.06
N ALA A 359 -10.67 6.66 2.21
CA ALA A 359 -11.79 6.34 1.30
C ALA A 359 -12.88 7.43 1.30
N ALA A 360 -13.00 8.21 2.38
CA ALA A 360 -13.92 9.33 2.51
C ALA A 360 -13.28 10.72 2.23
N SER A 361 -11.96 10.77 1.99
CA SER A 361 -11.22 12.01 1.72
C SER A 361 -11.46 12.50 0.29
N PRO A 362 -11.53 13.83 0.06
CA PRO A 362 -11.57 14.39 -1.29
C PRO A 362 -10.36 13.96 -2.13
N ALA A 363 -10.64 13.27 -3.24
CA ALA A 363 -9.63 12.66 -4.12
C ALA A 363 -8.66 11.70 -3.38
N GLY A 364 -9.14 11.08 -2.30
CA GLY A 364 -8.39 10.11 -1.51
C GLY A 364 -8.20 8.77 -2.20
N ARG A 365 -7.02 8.16 -2.03
CA ARG A 365 -6.66 6.86 -2.64
C ARG A 365 -6.18 5.88 -1.59
N THR A 366 -6.88 4.76 -1.45
CA THR A 366 -6.43 3.64 -0.63
C THR A 366 -5.73 2.60 -1.51
N ILE A 367 -4.50 2.24 -1.15
CA ILE A 367 -3.65 1.35 -1.93
C ILE A 367 -3.21 0.20 -1.03
N LEU A 368 -3.70 -1.00 -1.35
CA LEU A 368 -3.30 -2.23 -0.69
C LEU A 368 -2.22 -2.93 -1.50
N VAL A 369 -1.08 -3.21 -0.88
CA VAL A 369 0.07 -3.84 -1.56
C VAL A 369 0.37 -5.21 -0.99
N LEU A 370 0.71 -6.17 -1.85
CA LEU A 370 1.21 -7.48 -1.46
C LEU A 370 1.92 -8.17 -2.63
N PRO A 371 3.05 -8.87 -2.39
CA PRO A 371 3.47 -9.94 -3.28
C PRO A 371 2.33 -10.91 -3.55
N SER A 372 2.21 -11.41 -4.76
CA SER A 372 1.12 -12.32 -5.14
C SER A 372 1.25 -13.72 -4.51
N THR A 373 2.43 -14.05 -3.96
CA THR A 373 2.78 -15.33 -3.33
C THR A 373 3.57 -15.16 -2.02
N ALA A 374 3.70 -16.26 -1.27
CA ALA A 374 4.62 -16.42 -0.14
C ALA A 374 5.33 -17.80 -0.20
N GLN A 375 6.24 -18.04 0.75
CA GLN A 375 6.98 -19.31 0.89
C GLN A 375 7.65 -19.77 -0.42
N GLY A 376 8.39 -18.87 -1.08
CA GLY A 376 9.09 -19.17 -2.33
C GLY A 376 8.17 -19.59 -3.47
N ASN A 377 7.06 -18.88 -3.69
CA ASN A 377 6.00 -19.22 -4.66
C ASN A 377 5.25 -20.55 -4.36
N GLY A 378 5.35 -21.02 -3.11
CA GLY A 378 4.64 -22.20 -2.61
C GLY A 378 3.15 -21.96 -2.40
N VAL A 379 2.77 -20.76 -1.95
CA VAL A 379 1.37 -20.40 -1.64
C VAL A 379 0.97 -19.07 -2.27
N SER A 380 -0.30 -18.94 -2.66
CA SER A 380 -0.86 -17.67 -3.15
C SER A 380 -1.34 -16.79 -1.99
N ARG A 381 -1.21 -15.47 -2.16
CA ARG A 381 -1.74 -14.46 -1.23
C ARG A 381 -3.02 -13.81 -1.73
N ILE A 382 -3.40 -14.08 -2.98
CA ILE A 382 -4.76 -13.88 -3.48
C ILE A 382 -5.47 -15.22 -3.36
N VAL A 383 -6.56 -15.26 -2.59
CA VAL A 383 -7.26 -16.51 -2.24
C VAL A 383 -8.75 -16.43 -2.61
N PRO A 384 -9.46 -17.56 -2.80
CA PRO A 384 -10.90 -17.54 -3.06
C PRO A 384 -11.68 -16.87 -1.93
N PHE A 385 -11.36 -17.26 -0.70
CA PHE A 385 -11.89 -16.74 0.56
C PHE A 385 -10.75 -16.71 1.57
N LEU A 386 -10.77 -15.75 2.50
CA LEU A 386 -9.86 -15.78 3.64
C LEU A 386 -10.08 -17.08 4.46
N SER A 387 -9.00 -17.62 5.02
CA SER A 387 -9.05 -18.83 5.83
C SER A 387 -10.02 -18.68 7.00
N THR A 388 -10.70 -19.76 7.39
CA THR A 388 -11.51 -19.79 8.61
C THR A 388 -10.70 -19.31 9.82
N GLY A 389 -11.30 -18.46 10.65
CA GLY A 389 -10.64 -17.83 11.80
C GLY A 389 -9.94 -16.50 11.49
N ALA A 390 -9.64 -16.20 10.22
CA ALA A 390 -8.92 -14.98 9.87
C ALA A 390 -9.76 -13.72 10.16
N GLY A 391 -9.17 -12.80 10.91
CA GLY A 391 -9.73 -11.48 11.18
C GLY A 391 -9.64 -10.56 9.96
N VAL A 392 -10.76 -9.92 9.60
CA VAL A 392 -10.86 -9.03 8.44
C VAL A 392 -10.45 -7.62 8.84
N THR A 393 -9.20 -7.26 8.57
CA THR A 393 -8.68 -5.91 8.87
C THR A 393 -9.14 -4.87 7.84
N TYR A 394 -9.25 -5.27 6.56
CA TYR A 394 -9.66 -4.37 5.47
C TYR A 394 -11.00 -4.81 4.90
N ASN A 395 -11.99 -3.93 5.03
CA ASN A 395 -13.33 -4.16 4.49
C ASN A 395 -13.32 -3.99 2.96
N ARG A 396 -14.12 -4.81 2.26
CA ARG A 396 -14.35 -4.74 0.80
C ARG A 396 -14.70 -3.33 0.33
N ALA A 397 -15.40 -2.55 1.15
CA ALA A 397 -15.85 -1.19 0.84
C ALA A 397 -14.70 -0.17 0.81
N ASP A 398 -13.63 -0.39 1.59
CA ASP A 398 -12.59 0.61 1.86
C ASP A 398 -11.36 0.43 0.94
N VAL A 399 -11.27 -0.70 0.23
CA VAL A 399 -10.17 -1.02 -0.69
C VAL A 399 -10.45 -0.45 -2.09
N HIS A 400 -9.66 0.54 -2.50
CA HIS A 400 -9.72 1.12 -3.85
C HIS A 400 -8.75 0.41 -4.78
N TYR A 401 -7.44 0.50 -4.54
CA TYR A 401 -6.42 -0.13 -5.36
C TYR A 401 -5.80 -1.35 -4.66
N VAL A 402 -5.50 -2.38 -5.43
CA VAL A 402 -4.68 -3.53 -5.02
C VAL A 402 -3.53 -3.68 -6.00
N VAL A 403 -2.31 -3.83 -5.49
CA VAL A 403 -1.10 -3.93 -6.31
C VAL A 403 -0.28 -5.14 -5.91
N THR A 404 0.04 -5.96 -6.91
CA THR A 404 1.05 -7.01 -6.84
C THR A 404 2.15 -6.75 -7.87
N GLU A 405 3.18 -7.58 -7.90
CA GLU A 405 4.22 -7.56 -8.93
C GLU A 405 3.66 -7.82 -10.35
N TYR A 406 2.43 -8.32 -10.49
CA TYR A 406 1.80 -8.58 -11.78
C TYR A 406 0.90 -7.44 -12.29
N GLY A 407 0.62 -6.43 -11.45
CA GLY A 407 -0.12 -5.26 -11.91
C GLY A 407 -0.93 -4.55 -10.83
N ILE A 408 -1.70 -3.57 -11.30
CA ILE A 408 -2.60 -2.73 -10.50
C ILE A 408 -4.03 -3.12 -10.83
N CYS A 409 -4.88 -3.27 -9.82
CA CYS A 409 -6.31 -3.34 -10.02
C CYS A 409 -7.06 -2.35 -9.12
N TYR A 410 -8.07 -1.68 -9.69
CA TYR A 410 -9.02 -0.84 -8.96
C TYR A 410 -10.29 -1.65 -8.66
N LEU A 411 -10.81 -1.60 -7.44
CA LEU A 411 -11.94 -2.40 -6.93
C LEU A 411 -13.15 -1.58 -6.50
N HIS A 412 -12.98 -0.29 -6.19
CA HIS A 412 -14.10 0.55 -5.77
C HIS A 412 -15.12 0.70 -6.91
N GLY A 413 -16.41 0.66 -6.59
CA GLY A 413 -17.50 0.63 -7.60
C GLY A 413 -17.69 -0.69 -8.37
N LYS A 414 -16.74 -1.64 -8.34
CA LYS A 414 -16.87 -2.94 -9.03
C LYS A 414 -17.73 -3.94 -8.27
N ASN A 415 -18.53 -4.72 -9.01
CA ASN A 415 -19.25 -5.86 -8.44
C ASN A 415 -18.31 -7.04 -8.12
N ILE A 416 -18.80 -8.05 -7.38
CA ILE A 416 -17.97 -9.19 -6.93
C ILE A 416 -17.31 -9.93 -8.09
N ARG A 417 -18.01 -10.10 -9.22
CA ARG A 417 -17.47 -10.77 -10.40
C ARG A 417 -16.32 -9.98 -11.02
N GLU A 418 -16.49 -8.68 -11.19
CA GLU A 418 -15.44 -7.78 -11.71
C GLU A 418 -14.25 -7.73 -10.75
N ARG A 419 -14.48 -7.73 -9.44
CA ARG A 419 -13.43 -7.81 -8.43
C ARG A 419 -12.65 -9.11 -8.53
N ALA A 420 -13.34 -10.25 -8.58
CA ALA A 420 -12.71 -11.56 -8.72
C ALA A 420 -11.83 -11.62 -9.97
N MET A 421 -12.35 -11.22 -11.13
CA MET A 421 -11.56 -11.17 -12.37
C MET A 421 -10.39 -10.18 -12.30
N SER A 422 -10.56 -9.03 -11.64
CA SER A 422 -9.51 -8.02 -11.47
C SER A 422 -8.37 -8.51 -10.57
N LEU A 423 -8.70 -9.23 -9.50
CA LEU A 423 -7.73 -9.81 -8.56
C LEU A 423 -7.00 -11.01 -9.18
N ILE A 424 -7.71 -11.88 -9.89
CA ILE A 424 -7.10 -13.00 -10.62
C ILE A 424 -6.10 -12.50 -11.67
N ALA A 425 -6.41 -11.38 -12.35
CA ALA A 425 -5.51 -10.79 -13.36
C ALA A 425 -4.15 -10.38 -12.79
N ILE A 426 -4.08 -10.00 -11.50
CA ILE A 426 -2.85 -9.62 -10.79
C ILE A 426 -2.35 -10.72 -9.86
N ALA A 427 -2.92 -11.93 -9.90
CA ALA A 427 -2.37 -13.08 -9.20
C ALA A 427 -1.18 -13.68 -9.97
N HIS A 428 -0.33 -14.43 -9.27
CA HIS A 428 0.73 -15.20 -9.89
C HIS A 428 0.17 -16.19 -10.92
N PRO A 429 0.73 -16.28 -12.16
CA PRO A 429 0.22 -17.14 -13.23
C PRO A 429 -0.05 -18.58 -12.79
N LYS A 430 0.87 -19.19 -12.02
CA LYS A 430 0.72 -20.52 -11.39
C LYS A 430 -0.62 -20.75 -10.68
N PHE A 431 -1.18 -19.74 -10.02
CA PHE A 431 -2.38 -19.87 -9.19
C PHE A 431 -3.67 -19.38 -9.88
N ARG A 432 -3.57 -18.71 -11.05
CA ARG A 432 -4.74 -18.23 -11.77
C ARG A 432 -5.73 -19.33 -12.19
N PRO A 433 -5.29 -20.50 -12.70
CA PRO A 433 -6.23 -21.59 -13.03
C PRO A 433 -7.04 -22.03 -11.80
N TRP A 434 -6.36 -22.26 -10.67
CA TRP A 434 -7.00 -22.64 -9.41
C TRP A 434 -7.99 -21.57 -8.92
N LEU A 435 -7.62 -20.29 -8.98
CA LEU A 435 -8.52 -19.20 -8.59
C LEU A 435 -9.75 -19.10 -9.50
N ILE A 436 -9.60 -19.33 -10.81
CA ILE A 436 -10.72 -19.35 -11.75
C ILE A 436 -11.68 -20.51 -11.42
N ASP A 437 -11.15 -21.70 -11.17
CA ASP A 437 -11.96 -22.88 -10.84
C ASP A 437 -12.72 -22.69 -9.52
N GLU A 438 -12.06 -22.16 -8.51
CA GLU A 438 -12.67 -21.84 -7.22
C GLU A 438 -13.73 -20.73 -7.34
N ALA A 439 -13.45 -19.68 -8.11
CA ALA A 439 -14.40 -18.62 -8.37
C ALA A 439 -15.66 -19.11 -9.11
N LYS A 440 -15.51 -20.05 -10.06
CA LYS A 440 -16.62 -20.73 -10.74
C LYS A 440 -17.41 -21.60 -9.78
N ARG A 441 -16.72 -22.43 -8.99
CA ARG A 441 -17.31 -23.35 -8.01
C ARG A 441 -18.19 -22.60 -7.02
N HIS A 442 -17.74 -21.43 -6.58
CA HIS A 442 -18.44 -20.57 -5.64
C HIS A 442 -19.37 -19.53 -6.29
N ARG A 443 -19.51 -19.54 -7.62
CA ARG A 443 -20.37 -18.61 -8.38
C ARG A 443 -20.01 -17.13 -8.17
N LEU A 444 -18.75 -16.84 -7.87
CA LEU A 444 -18.21 -15.48 -7.88
C LEU A 444 -18.07 -14.97 -9.31
N ILE A 445 -17.78 -15.89 -10.24
CA ILE A 445 -17.75 -15.64 -11.69
C ILE A 445 -18.64 -16.64 -12.41
N PHE A 446 -18.83 -16.44 -13.71
CA PHE A 446 -19.70 -17.32 -14.49
C PHE A 446 -19.11 -18.73 -14.63
N PRO A 447 -19.94 -19.79 -14.57
CA PRO A 447 -19.47 -21.17 -14.75
C PRO A 447 -18.73 -21.38 -16.08
N ASP A 448 -19.13 -20.67 -17.13
CA ASP A 448 -18.52 -20.71 -18.46
C ASP A 448 -17.51 -19.58 -18.70
N GLN A 449 -16.96 -18.95 -17.64
CA GLN A 449 -15.94 -17.92 -17.78
C GLN A 449 -14.72 -18.48 -18.54
N ALA A 450 -14.37 -17.83 -19.66
CA ALA A 450 -13.20 -18.15 -20.46
C ALA A 450 -11.91 -17.74 -19.73
N PHE A 451 -10.85 -18.53 -19.90
CA PHE A 451 -9.53 -18.27 -19.34
C PHE A 451 -8.47 -19.05 -20.14
N PHE A 452 -7.33 -18.42 -20.46
CA PHE A 452 -6.17 -19.07 -21.05
C PHE A 452 -5.06 -19.20 -19.99
N PRO A 453 -4.65 -20.44 -19.61
CA PRO A 453 -3.59 -20.64 -18.63
C PRO A 453 -2.19 -20.45 -19.24
N GLY A 454 -1.20 -20.25 -18.37
CA GLY A 454 0.21 -20.19 -18.77
C GLY A 454 0.60 -18.91 -19.50
N GLU A 455 1.72 -18.96 -20.24
CA GLU A 455 2.31 -17.82 -20.95
C GLU A 455 1.34 -17.19 -21.96
N GLN A 456 0.48 -18.00 -22.58
CA GLN A 456 -0.52 -17.55 -23.56
C GLN A 456 -1.51 -16.51 -22.99
N GLY A 457 -1.84 -16.62 -21.70
CA GLY A 457 -2.74 -15.69 -21.01
C GLY A 457 -2.02 -14.69 -20.11
N GLU A 458 -0.69 -14.64 -20.11
CA GLU A 458 0.07 -13.72 -19.29
C GLU A 458 0.06 -12.31 -19.89
N TYR A 459 -0.35 -11.33 -19.10
CA TYR A 459 -0.51 -9.95 -19.54
C TYR A 459 0.86 -9.31 -19.88
N PRO A 460 1.11 -8.89 -21.13
CA PRO A 460 2.40 -8.36 -21.55
C PRO A 460 2.54 -6.88 -21.17
N ALA A 461 2.84 -6.63 -19.89
CA ALA A 461 2.88 -5.30 -19.29
C ALA A 461 3.97 -4.36 -19.89
N ASP A 462 4.99 -4.92 -20.53
CA ASP A 462 6.04 -4.17 -21.24
C ASP A 462 5.52 -3.46 -22.51
N LEU A 463 4.33 -3.82 -22.97
CA LEU A 463 3.65 -3.19 -24.11
C LEU A 463 2.80 -1.96 -23.71
N GLU A 464 2.82 -1.56 -22.44
CA GLU A 464 2.14 -0.35 -21.99
C GLU A 464 2.93 0.91 -22.38
N THR A 465 2.28 1.91 -22.99
CA THR A 465 2.96 3.15 -23.40
C THR A 465 2.01 4.34 -23.55
N HIS A 466 2.47 5.55 -23.23
CA HIS A 466 1.72 6.78 -23.54
C HIS A 466 2.11 7.32 -24.92
N ARG A 467 1.12 7.75 -25.70
CA ARG A 467 1.30 8.41 -27.00
C ARG A 467 0.53 9.71 -27.04
N THR A 468 1.13 10.73 -27.66
CA THR A 468 0.44 11.99 -27.94
C THR A 468 0.17 12.04 -29.44
N THR A 469 -1.11 12.05 -29.78
CA THR A 469 -1.57 12.16 -31.16
C THR A 469 -1.13 13.49 -31.79
N ARG A 470 -1.16 13.56 -33.13
CA ARG A 470 -0.91 14.79 -33.89
C ARG A 470 -1.79 16.01 -33.51
N THR A 471 -2.92 15.79 -32.83
CA THR A 471 -3.81 16.87 -32.37
C THR A 471 -3.54 17.28 -30.93
N GLY A 472 -2.51 16.70 -30.28
CA GLY A 472 -2.14 16.98 -28.89
C GLY A 472 -2.89 16.12 -27.87
N LEU A 473 -3.80 15.23 -28.29
CA LEU A 473 -4.49 14.32 -27.38
C LEU A 473 -3.52 13.23 -26.90
N THR A 474 -3.35 13.10 -25.59
CA THR A 474 -2.57 12.02 -24.96
C THR A 474 -3.46 10.81 -24.70
N VAL A 475 -3.02 9.65 -25.16
CA VAL A 475 -3.69 8.35 -24.95
C VAL A 475 -2.72 7.36 -24.30
N PHE A 476 -3.25 6.53 -23.42
CA PHE A 476 -2.53 5.39 -22.88
C PHE A 476 -2.84 4.15 -23.73
N LEU A 477 -1.81 3.60 -24.38
CA LEU A 477 -1.91 2.37 -25.15
C LEU A 477 -1.52 1.19 -24.27
N ARG A 478 -2.41 0.20 -24.14
CA ARG A 478 -2.11 -1.04 -23.42
C ARG A 478 -2.81 -2.25 -24.02
N PRO A 479 -2.28 -3.47 -23.85
CA PRO A 479 -3.02 -4.68 -24.16
C PRO A 479 -4.35 -4.75 -23.40
N ILE A 480 -5.35 -5.41 -23.99
CA ILE A 480 -6.60 -5.74 -23.30
C ILE A 480 -6.31 -6.72 -22.17
N LYS A 481 -6.96 -6.56 -21.01
CA LYS A 481 -6.85 -7.43 -19.84
C LYS A 481 -8.09 -8.33 -19.75
N ILE A 482 -7.95 -9.49 -19.12
CA ILE A 482 -9.08 -10.40 -18.83
C ILE A 482 -10.20 -9.75 -17.99
N SER A 483 -9.89 -8.64 -17.31
CA SER A 483 -10.81 -7.87 -16.46
C SER A 483 -11.51 -6.71 -17.21
N ASP A 484 -11.20 -6.46 -18.48
CA ASP A 484 -11.75 -5.34 -19.26
C ASP A 484 -13.14 -5.63 -19.86
N GLU A 485 -13.84 -6.70 -19.46
CA GLU A 485 -15.11 -7.08 -20.09
C GLU A 485 -16.16 -5.97 -20.02
N ALA A 486 -16.28 -5.30 -18.86
CA ALA A 486 -17.20 -4.18 -18.68
C ALA A 486 -16.78 -2.96 -19.51
N LEU A 487 -15.49 -2.60 -19.46
CA LEU A 487 -14.94 -1.46 -20.18
C LEU A 487 -15.06 -1.63 -21.70
N HIS A 488 -14.76 -2.82 -22.22
CA HIS A 488 -14.93 -3.17 -23.62
C HIS A 488 -16.42 -3.21 -24.02
N LYS A 489 -17.32 -3.65 -23.12
CA LYS A 489 -18.77 -3.57 -23.35
C LYS A 489 -19.21 -2.12 -23.52
N GLU A 490 -18.84 -1.23 -22.60
CA GLU A 490 -19.15 0.21 -22.67
C GLU A 490 -18.65 0.82 -23.97
N PHE A 491 -17.40 0.51 -24.36
CA PHE A 491 -16.85 0.95 -25.64
C PHE A 491 -17.71 0.52 -26.83
N VAL A 492 -18.01 -0.77 -26.94
CA VAL A 492 -18.81 -1.31 -28.06
C VAL A 492 -20.17 -0.63 -28.15
N TYR A 493 -20.86 -0.42 -27.03
CA TYR A 493 -22.17 0.25 -27.01
C TYR A 493 -22.10 1.78 -27.14
N SER A 494 -20.91 2.37 -27.05
CA SER A 494 -20.69 3.81 -27.33
C SER A 494 -20.46 4.11 -28.82
N LEU A 495 -20.26 3.08 -29.65
CA LEU A 495 -20.09 3.22 -31.09
C LEU A 495 -21.43 3.47 -31.79
N SER A 496 -21.41 4.29 -32.85
CA SER A 496 -22.57 4.41 -33.74
C SER A 496 -22.90 3.09 -34.46
N ASP A 497 -24.15 2.91 -34.86
CA ASP A 497 -24.59 1.76 -35.68
C ASP A 497 -23.74 1.62 -36.95
N GLN A 498 -23.33 2.75 -37.53
CA GLN A 498 -22.43 2.78 -38.68
C GLN A 498 -21.05 2.23 -38.33
N SER A 499 -20.46 2.64 -37.20
CA SER A 499 -19.16 2.15 -36.74
C SER A 499 -19.20 0.65 -36.38
N LEU A 500 -20.30 0.17 -35.78
CA LEU A 500 -20.52 -1.25 -35.51
C LEU A 500 -20.67 -2.06 -36.79
N TYR A 501 -21.49 -1.59 -37.73
CA TYR A 501 -21.70 -2.22 -39.02
C TYR A 501 -20.39 -2.34 -39.80
N MET A 502 -19.60 -1.27 -39.84
CA MET A 502 -18.28 -1.25 -40.48
C MET A 502 -17.28 -2.19 -39.80
N ARG A 503 -17.40 -2.42 -38.49
CA ARG A 503 -16.49 -3.26 -37.72
C ARG A 503 -16.76 -4.76 -37.87
N PHE A 504 -18.03 -5.14 -37.92
CA PHE A 504 -18.45 -6.55 -37.93
C PHE A 504 -18.91 -7.04 -39.31
N LEU A 505 -19.03 -6.14 -40.30
CA LEU A 505 -19.51 -6.42 -41.67
C LEU A 505 -20.91 -7.04 -41.72
N VAL A 506 -21.62 -7.01 -40.59
CA VAL A 506 -23.02 -7.45 -40.44
C VAL A 506 -23.73 -6.46 -39.51
N PRO A 507 -25.03 -6.19 -39.71
CA PRO A 507 -25.82 -5.44 -38.74
C PRO A 507 -25.89 -6.25 -37.43
N ARG A 508 -25.13 -5.83 -36.42
CA ARG A 508 -25.20 -6.41 -35.07
C ARG A 508 -25.82 -5.38 -34.13
N ALA A 509 -27.06 -5.64 -33.72
CA ALA A 509 -27.71 -4.88 -32.65
C ALA A 509 -27.19 -5.26 -31.25
N GLU A 510 -26.64 -6.48 -31.11
CA GLU A 510 -26.20 -7.02 -29.82
C GLU A 510 -24.90 -7.81 -29.96
N VAL A 511 -24.05 -7.75 -28.92
CA VAL A 511 -22.89 -8.63 -28.76
C VAL A 511 -23.15 -9.52 -27.55
N PRO A 512 -23.59 -10.78 -27.73
CA PRO A 512 -23.86 -11.71 -26.64
C PRO A 512 -22.64 -11.88 -25.72
N ARG A 513 -22.87 -12.18 -24.44
CA ARG A 513 -21.79 -12.31 -23.45
C ARG A 513 -20.69 -13.30 -23.87
N ARG A 514 -21.09 -14.44 -24.44
CA ARG A 514 -20.16 -15.48 -24.90
C ARG A 514 -19.19 -14.94 -25.97
N ASP A 515 -19.69 -14.06 -26.85
CA ASP A 515 -18.88 -13.40 -27.87
C ASP A 515 -17.98 -12.32 -27.24
N ARG A 516 -18.48 -11.53 -26.28
CA ARG A 516 -17.68 -10.52 -25.57
C ARG A 516 -16.48 -11.13 -24.84
N GLN A 517 -16.66 -12.28 -24.18
CA GLN A 517 -15.56 -12.95 -23.50
C GLN A 517 -14.43 -13.35 -24.47
N ARG A 518 -14.77 -13.82 -25.68
CA ARG A 518 -13.77 -14.15 -26.72
C ARG A 518 -12.99 -12.93 -27.23
N LEU A 519 -13.54 -11.74 -27.07
CA LEU A 519 -12.87 -10.49 -27.46
C LEU A 519 -11.89 -10.00 -26.38
N VAL A 520 -12.13 -10.36 -25.11
CA VAL A 520 -11.39 -9.84 -23.95
C VAL A 520 -10.38 -10.86 -23.43
N VAL A 521 -10.76 -12.13 -23.41
CA VAL A 521 -9.90 -13.25 -23.03
C VAL A 521 -9.25 -13.78 -24.30
N ILE A 522 -8.00 -13.36 -24.53
CA ILE A 522 -7.22 -13.68 -25.73
C ILE A 522 -5.96 -14.48 -25.38
N ASP A 523 -5.49 -15.27 -26.33
CA ASP A 523 -4.15 -15.85 -26.31
C ASP A 523 -3.19 -14.83 -26.94
N TYR A 524 -2.34 -14.20 -26.14
CA TYR A 524 -1.42 -13.15 -26.58
C TYR A 524 -0.37 -13.64 -27.59
N THR A 525 -0.17 -14.96 -27.73
CA THR A 525 0.78 -15.52 -28.71
C THR A 525 0.19 -15.56 -30.12
N ARG A 526 -1.14 -15.62 -30.25
CA ARG A 526 -1.85 -15.71 -31.54
C ARG A 526 -2.71 -14.50 -31.84
N HIS A 527 -3.12 -13.76 -30.81
CA HIS A 527 -4.00 -12.62 -30.91
C HIS A 527 -3.44 -11.46 -30.11
N MET A 528 -3.47 -10.26 -30.68
CA MET A 528 -3.15 -9.04 -29.96
C MET A 528 -4.33 -8.09 -30.02
N ALA A 529 -4.61 -7.43 -28.90
CA ALA A 529 -5.61 -6.38 -28.82
C ALA A 529 -5.06 -5.23 -27.98
N ILE A 530 -4.82 -4.09 -28.62
CA ILE A 530 -4.36 -2.86 -27.97
C ILE A 530 -5.54 -1.91 -27.82
N LEU A 531 -5.75 -1.44 -26.60
CA LEU A 531 -6.69 -0.39 -26.25
C LEU A 531 -5.98 0.96 -26.28
N ALA A 532 -6.65 1.99 -26.80
CA ALA A 532 -6.32 3.39 -26.56
C ALA A 532 -7.27 3.91 -25.49
N ILE A 533 -6.70 4.36 -24.37
CA ILE A 533 -7.42 4.75 -23.16
C ILE A 533 -7.17 6.22 -22.83
N ILE A 534 -8.21 6.89 -22.36
CA ILE A 534 -8.12 8.19 -21.68
C ILE A 534 -8.56 8.00 -20.24
N GLU A 535 -7.88 8.68 -19.32
CA GLU A 535 -8.19 8.65 -17.90
C GLU A 535 -8.83 9.98 -17.47
N HIS A 536 -9.99 9.91 -16.83
CA HIS A 536 -10.71 11.03 -16.24
C HIS A 536 -11.04 10.72 -14.78
N GLU A 537 -10.49 11.48 -13.82
CA GLU A 537 -10.85 11.40 -12.39
C GLU A 537 -11.00 9.95 -11.87
N ASP A 538 -10.01 9.10 -12.15
CA ASP A 538 -9.92 7.66 -11.81
C ASP A 538 -10.78 6.69 -12.65
N ARG A 539 -11.44 7.16 -13.72
CA ARG A 539 -12.13 6.32 -14.73
C ARG A 539 -11.30 6.16 -15.99
N GLU A 540 -11.05 4.91 -16.39
CA GLU A 540 -10.56 4.58 -17.73
C GLU A 540 -11.71 4.61 -18.74
N GLU A 541 -11.48 5.21 -19.91
CA GLU A 541 -12.37 5.12 -21.06
C GLU A 541 -11.61 4.63 -22.29
N ILE A 542 -12.07 3.56 -22.92
CA ILE A 542 -11.54 3.14 -24.22
C ILE A 542 -12.08 4.10 -25.28
N VAL A 543 -11.18 4.73 -26.02
CA VAL A 543 -11.49 5.57 -27.18
C VAL A 543 -11.14 4.93 -28.51
N GLY A 544 -10.40 3.81 -28.48
CA GLY A 544 -10.15 3.01 -29.67
C GLY A 544 -9.57 1.64 -29.35
N VAL A 545 -9.73 0.70 -30.29
CA VAL A 545 -9.22 -0.66 -30.18
C VAL A 545 -8.61 -1.07 -31.52
N ALA A 546 -7.38 -1.57 -31.48
CA ALA A 546 -6.74 -2.25 -32.61
C ALA A 546 -6.47 -3.70 -32.26
N ARG A 547 -6.81 -4.62 -33.17
CA ARG A 547 -6.63 -6.05 -32.99
C ARG A 547 -5.97 -6.67 -34.21
N TYR A 548 -5.08 -7.64 -33.97
CA TYR A 548 -4.67 -8.56 -35.02
C TYR A 548 -4.72 -10.02 -34.54
N ALA A 549 -5.00 -10.94 -35.45
CA ALA A 549 -5.03 -12.37 -35.23
C ALA A 549 -4.14 -13.07 -36.26
N VAL A 550 -3.16 -13.85 -35.81
CA VAL A 550 -2.21 -14.56 -36.68
C VAL A 550 -2.94 -15.65 -37.47
N GLU A 551 -2.72 -15.67 -38.79
CA GLU A 551 -3.22 -16.70 -39.70
C GLU A 551 -2.26 -17.89 -39.74
N ASP A 552 -2.80 -19.11 -39.71
CA ASP A 552 -2.02 -20.35 -39.52
C ASP A 552 -1.11 -20.71 -40.70
N ASP A 553 -1.31 -20.08 -41.86
CA ASP A 553 -0.76 -20.50 -43.14
C ASP A 553 0.09 -19.44 -43.87
N ILE A 554 0.13 -18.17 -43.42
CA ILE A 554 0.71 -17.07 -44.24
C ILE A 554 1.72 -16.16 -43.51
N HIS A 555 2.10 -16.41 -42.26
CA HIS A 555 2.93 -15.46 -41.46
C HIS A 555 2.37 -14.01 -41.51
N ARG A 556 1.05 -13.88 -41.67
CA ARG A 556 0.29 -12.64 -41.72
C ARG A 556 -0.75 -12.64 -40.61
N ALA A 557 -1.35 -11.49 -40.35
CA ALA A 557 -2.43 -11.39 -39.38
C ALA A 557 -3.61 -10.55 -39.90
N VAL A 558 -4.82 -10.96 -39.55
CA VAL A 558 -6.04 -10.20 -39.86
C VAL A 558 -6.10 -8.98 -38.94
N LEU A 559 -5.99 -7.77 -39.49
CA LEU A 559 -6.03 -6.51 -38.75
C LEU A 559 -7.45 -5.94 -38.70
N ALA A 560 -7.84 -5.44 -37.53
CA ALA A 560 -9.06 -4.66 -37.38
C ALA A 560 -8.90 -3.52 -36.37
N ILE A 561 -9.35 -2.32 -36.75
CA ILE A 561 -9.25 -1.10 -35.94
C ILE A 561 -10.62 -0.44 -35.86
N VAL A 562 -10.96 0.04 -34.67
CA VAL A 562 -12.16 0.85 -34.43
C VAL A 562 -11.83 1.97 -33.46
N VAL A 563 -12.38 3.16 -33.72
CA VAL A 563 -12.20 4.37 -32.91
C VAL A 563 -13.58 4.94 -32.61
N ARG A 564 -13.81 5.32 -31.35
CA ARG A 564 -15.07 5.93 -30.89
C ARG A 564 -15.37 7.18 -31.72
N ASP A 565 -16.62 7.36 -32.13
CA ASP A 565 -17.01 8.32 -33.17
C ASP A 565 -16.56 9.76 -32.87
N ASP A 566 -16.62 10.18 -31.60
CA ASP A 566 -16.17 11.49 -31.09
C ASP A 566 -14.64 11.66 -31.06
N TYR A 567 -13.87 10.58 -31.11
CA TYR A 567 -12.39 10.58 -31.20
C TYR A 567 -11.86 10.32 -32.61
N GLN A 568 -12.74 10.16 -33.59
CA GLN A 568 -12.34 10.04 -34.98
C GLN A 568 -11.68 11.33 -35.48
N ASN A 569 -10.75 11.20 -36.43
CA ASN A 569 -9.94 12.28 -36.98
C ASN A 569 -8.99 12.99 -35.99
N GLN A 570 -8.99 12.63 -34.70
CA GLN A 570 -8.04 13.13 -33.70
C GLN A 570 -6.68 12.39 -33.70
N GLY A 571 -6.48 11.43 -34.61
CA GLY A 571 -5.20 10.71 -34.74
C GLY A 571 -5.09 9.43 -33.92
N VAL A 572 -6.07 9.10 -33.05
CA VAL A 572 -6.10 7.86 -32.25
C VAL A 572 -5.90 6.61 -33.10
N GLY A 573 -6.65 6.47 -34.20
CA GLY A 573 -6.53 5.32 -35.09
C GLY A 573 -5.17 5.22 -35.79
N SER A 574 -4.44 6.34 -35.94
CA SER A 574 -3.08 6.33 -36.50
C SER A 574 -2.08 5.83 -35.47
N GLU A 575 -2.14 6.32 -34.23
CA GLU A 575 -1.28 5.85 -33.13
C GLU A 575 -1.47 4.35 -32.88
N LEU A 576 -2.73 3.89 -32.85
CA LEU A 576 -3.06 2.48 -32.70
C LEU A 576 -2.47 1.64 -33.83
N LEU A 577 -2.63 2.07 -35.08
CA LEU A 577 -2.11 1.37 -36.25
C LEU A 577 -0.58 1.28 -36.22
N ASP A 578 0.09 2.40 -35.93
CA ASP A 578 1.54 2.48 -35.88
C ASP A 578 2.09 1.53 -34.81
N TYR A 579 1.43 1.51 -33.66
CA TYR A 579 1.83 0.65 -32.55
C TYR A 579 1.60 -0.83 -32.85
N VAL A 580 0.42 -1.24 -33.35
CA VAL A 580 0.20 -2.66 -33.68
C VAL A 580 1.06 -3.13 -34.85
N THR A 581 1.42 -2.25 -35.79
CA THR A 581 2.37 -2.57 -36.87
C THR A 581 3.76 -2.83 -36.30
N LEU A 582 4.22 -2.01 -35.34
CA LEU A 582 5.47 -2.23 -34.62
C LEU A 582 5.48 -3.59 -33.90
N LEU A 583 4.39 -3.93 -33.20
CA LEU A 583 4.25 -5.20 -32.50
C LEU A 583 4.27 -6.39 -33.47
N ALA A 584 3.49 -6.32 -34.54
CA ALA A 584 3.43 -7.37 -35.55
C ALA A 584 4.79 -7.63 -36.21
N ARG A 585 5.54 -6.56 -36.53
CA ARG A 585 6.93 -6.68 -37.03
C ARG A 585 7.86 -7.33 -36.02
N LYS A 586 7.80 -6.92 -34.75
CA LYS A 586 8.59 -7.55 -33.68
C LYS A 586 8.28 -9.03 -33.50
N GLN A 587 7.05 -9.46 -33.80
CA GLN A 587 6.63 -10.85 -33.78
C GLN A 587 7.03 -11.63 -35.06
N GLY A 588 7.65 -10.97 -36.05
CA GLY A 588 8.08 -11.60 -37.30
C GLY A 588 6.97 -11.78 -38.34
N LEU A 589 5.83 -11.09 -38.19
CA LEU A 589 4.77 -11.10 -39.19
C LEU A 589 5.22 -10.34 -40.45
N LEU A 590 4.87 -10.86 -41.62
CA LEU A 590 5.20 -10.29 -42.93
C LEU A 590 4.22 -9.21 -43.39
N GLY A 591 3.08 -9.07 -42.71
CA GLY A 591 2.03 -8.17 -43.17
C GLY A 591 0.69 -8.36 -42.48
N PHE A 592 -0.26 -7.52 -42.86
CA PHE A 592 -1.65 -7.62 -42.44
C PHE A 592 -2.56 -7.99 -43.61
N THR A 593 -3.64 -8.69 -43.28
CA THR A 593 -4.78 -8.97 -44.16
C THR A 593 -6.04 -8.35 -43.56
N GLY A 594 -7.09 -8.17 -44.36
CA GLY A 594 -8.39 -7.73 -43.85
C GLY A 594 -9.42 -7.47 -44.93
N GLU A 595 -10.68 -7.47 -44.52
CA GLU A 595 -11.84 -7.19 -45.36
C GLU A 595 -12.57 -5.95 -44.85
N VAL A 596 -12.88 -5.02 -45.75
CA VAL A 596 -13.61 -3.78 -45.42
C VAL A 596 -14.59 -3.44 -46.53
N PHE A 597 -15.66 -2.70 -46.25
CA PHE A 597 -16.52 -2.20 -47.33
C PHE A 597 -15.74 -1.25 -48.26
N ALA A 598 -16.00 -1.33 -49.57
CA ALA A 598 -15.30 -0.56 -50.59
C ALA A 598 -15.48 0.97 -50.44
N ASP A 599 -16.53 1.41 -49.75
CA ASP A 599 -16.87 2.82 -49.48
C ASP A 599 -16.33 3.33 -48.14
N ASN A 600 -15.60 2.52 -47.37
CA ASN A 600 -15.01 2.89 -46.09
C ASN A 600 -13.84 3.90 -46.27
N ARG A 601 -14.20 5.18 -46.44
CA ARG A 601 -13.25 6.29 -46.66
C ARG A 601 -12.14 6.38 -45.61
N PRO A 602 -12.39 6.17 -44.29
CA PRO A 602 -11.32 6.09 -43.30
C PRO A 602 -10.25 5.04 -43.63
N VAL A 603 -10.64 3.82 -44.00
CA VAL A 603 -9.69 2.77 -44.38
C VAL A 603 -8.98 3.10 -45.68
N LEU A 604 -9.66 3.68 -46.68
CA LEU A 604 -9.00 4.12 -47.91
C LEU A 604 -7.91 5.18 -47.65
N ARG A 605 -8.13 6.11 -46.70
CA ARG A 605 -7.09 7.06 -46.26
C ARG A 605 -5.95 6.36 -45.52
N MET A 606 -6.25 5.35 -44.72
CA MET A 606 -5.25 4.51 -44.05
C MET A 606 -4.35 3.80 -45.08
N LEU A 607 -4.94 3.19 -46.11
CA LEU A 607 -4.19 2.50 -47.17
C LEU A 607 -3.27 3.44 -47.95
N LYS A 608 -3.69 4.69 -48.20
CA LYS A 608 -2.83 5.70 -48.79
C LYS A 608 -1.58 5.93 -47.93
N ARG A 609 -1.75 6.06 -46.61
CA ARG A 609 -0.62 6.26 -45.68
C ARG A 609 0.33 5.07 -45.63
N PHE A 610 -0.17 3.84 -45.72
CA PHE A 610 0.68 2.66 -45.85
C PHE A 610 1.56 2.75 -47.09
N ARG A 611 0.99 3.11 -48.25
CA ARG A 611 1.78 3.33 -49.47
C ARG A 611 2.79 4.46 -49.32
N ASP A 612 2.39 5.58 -48.71
CA ASP A 612 3.27 6.74 -48.47
C ASP A 612 4.45 6.38 -47.54
N ARG A 613 4.31 5.34 -46.70
CA ARG A 613 5.36 4.80 -45.82
C ARG A 613 6.09 3.59 -46.41
N GLY A 614 5.93 3.33 -47.70
CA GLY A 614 6.68 2.30 -48.43
C GLY A 614 6.15 0.87 -48.27
N PHE A 615 4.95 0.67 -47.69
CA PHE A 615 4.33 -0.66 -47.60
C PHE A 615 3.71 -1.05 -48.95
N ASP A 616 3.87 -2.32 -49.35
CA ASP A 616 3.16 -2.85 -50.53
C ASP A 616 1.71 -3.18 -50.14
N VAL A 617 0.76 -2.58 -50.87
CA VAL A 617 -0.67 -2.68 -50.58
C VAL A 617 -1.42 -3.16 -51.81
N GLN A 618 -1.75 -4.45 -51.80
CA GLN A 618 -2.59 -5.11 -52.79
C GLN A 618 -4.04 -5.11 -52.34
N ARG A 619 -4.96 -4.98 -53.29
CA ARG A 619 -6.40 -4.93 -53.00
C ARG A 619 -7.20 -5.57 -54.12
N THR A 620 -8.25 -6.29 -53.74
CA THR A 620 -9.21 -6.89 -54.68
C THR A 620 -10.62 -6.54 -54.23
N ILE A 621 -11.51 -6.27 -55.17
CA ILE A 621 -12.91 -5.90 -54.88
C ILE A 621 -13.80 -7.03 -55.38
N GLY A 622 -14.66 -7.55 -54.49
CA GLY A 622 -15.71 -8.53 -54.82
C GLY A 622 -16.94 -8.26 -53.96
N ASP A 623 -18.14 -8.31 -54.56
CA ASP A 623 -19.43 -8.15 -53.85
C ASP A 623 -19.53 -6.95 -52.89
N GLY A 624 -18.90 -5.83 -53.24
CA GLY A 624 -18.91 -4.59 -52.43
C GLY A 624 -17.92 -4.59 -51.25
N VAL A 625 -17.16 -5.67 -51.06
CA VAL A 625 -16.11 -5.81 -50.06
C VAL A 625 -14.73 -5.69 -50.74
N LEU A 626 -13.82 -5.01 -50.06
CA LEU A 626 -12.44 -4.80 -50.42
C LEU A 626 -11.57 -5.71 -49.54
N SER A 627 -11.00 -6.76 -50.15
CA SER A 627 -9.99 -7.59 -49.52
C SER A 627 -8.62 -6.93 -49.67
N LEU A 628 -7.85 -6.88 -48.58
CA LEU A 628 -6.61 -6.13 -48.47
C LEU A 628 -5.46 -7.06 -48.07
N TRP A 629 -4.32 -6.89 -48.73
CA TRP A 629 -3.04 -7.49 -48.34
C TRP A 629 -2.01 -6.37 -48.23
N ILE A 630 -1.55 -6.14 -47.02
CA ILE A 630 -0.53 -5.15 -46.68
C ILE A 630 0.73 -5.93 -46.34
N THR A 631 1.79 -5.78 -47.12
CA THR A 631 3.08 -6.42 -46.87
C THR A 631 4.01 -5.40 -46.22
N PHE A 632 4.63 -5.79 -45.11
CA PHE A 632 5.68 -5.01 -44.49
C PHE A 632 6.92 -5.13 -45.38
N SER A 633 7.30 -4.03 -46.01
CA SER A 633 8.60 -3.94 -46.67
C SER A 633 9.69 -3.90 -45.59
N ASP A 634 10.83 -4.51 -45.89
CA ASP A 634 12.08 -4.28 -45.16
C ASP A 634 12.49 -2.82 -45.42
N ALA A 635 12.11 -1.94 -44.50
CA ALA A 635 12.64 -0.59 -44.44
C ALA A 635 13.46 -0.51 -43.15
N GLU A 636 14.75 -0.20 -43.34
CA GLU A 636 15.88 -0.18 -42.39
C GLU A 636 15.57 0.16 -40.93
#